data_AF-A0A2K3V0F6-F1
#
_entry.id   AF-A0A2K3V0F6-F1
#
_cell.length_a   1.000
_cell.length_b   1.000
_cell.length_c   1.000
_cell.angle_alpha   90.00
_cell.angle_beta   90.00
_cell.angle_gamma   90.00
#
_symmetry.space_group_name_H-M   'P 1'
#
loop_
_entity.id
_entity.type
_entity.pdbx_description
1 polymer ?
#
loop_
_entity_poly.entity_id
_entity_poly.type
_entity_poly.pdbx_seq_one_letter_code
_entity_poly.pdbx_strand_id
1 'polypeptide(L)'
;MSEIHLAPLLLIHVPAGHEIDPQALEDLKAHASAQYGASVLINPRQTPLASSRPVILGHWGHTLPAQVMADLEPRIERVFFNLDWLADVI
;
A
#
# COMPACT_ATOMS: atom_id res chain seq x y z
N MET A 1 12.75 27.22 8.91
CA MET A 1 12.06 26.68 7.73
C MET A 1 11.10 25.62 8.24
N SER A 2 9.79 25.79 8.08
CA SER A 2 8.83 24.77 8.47
C SER A 2 9.02 23.56 7.54
N GLU A 3 9.40 22.42 8.08
CA GLU A 3 9.47 21.17 7.32
C GLU A 3 8.05 20.85 6.82
N ILE A 4 7.88 20.76 5.51
CA ILE A 4 6.63 20.28 4.92
C ILE A 4 6.65 18.76 5.10
N HIS A 5 6.06 18.28 6.18
CA HIS A 5 5.83 16.86 6.35
C HIS A 5 4.74 16.43 5.37
N LEU A 6 5.15 15.73 4.31
CA LEU A 6 4.22 15.07 3.40
C LEU A 6 3.39 14.06 4.18
N ALA A 7 2.07 14.11 4.02
CA ALA A 7 1.16 13.15 4.65
C ALA A 7 1.52 11.71 4.23
N PRO A 8 1.46 10.73 5.15
CA PRO A 8 1.79 9.35 4.84
C PRO A 8 0.78 8.75 3.84
N LEU A 9 1.30 8.08 2.83
CA LEU A 9 0.53 7.48 1.75
C LEU A 9 1.10 6.11 1.39
N LEU A 10 0.24 5.09 1.42
CA LEU A 10 0.52 3.78 0.85
C LEU A 10 -0.03 3.75 -0.57
N LEU A 11 0.85 3.54 -1.54
CA LEU A 11 0.51 3.40 -2.94
C LEU A 11 0.64 1.94 -3.38
N ILE A 12 -0.44 1.34 -3.84
CA ILE A 12 -0.45 -0.06 -4.32
C ILE A 12 -0.75 -0.07 -5.81
N HIS A 13 0.20 -0.57 -6.58
CA HIS A 13 0.12 -0.65 -8.04
C HIS A 13 -0.47 -2.00 -8.47
N VAL A 14 -1.72 -2.01 -8.90
CA VAL A 14 -2.44 -3.25 -9.22
C VAL A 14 -2.54 -3.41 -10.74
N PRO A 15 -2.04 -4.49 -11.35
CA PRO A 15 -2.22 -4.72 -12.78
C PRO A 15 -3.70 -4.86 -13.15
N ALA A 16 -4.04 -4.52 -14.40
CA ALA A 16 -5.39 -4.73 -14.92
C ALA A 16 -5.83 -6.20 -14.79
N GLY A 17 -7.13 -6.42 -14.57
CA GLY A 17 -7.72 -7.77 -14.48
C GLY A 17 -7.66 -8.44 -13.11
N HIS A 18 -7.15 -7.75 -12.07
CA HIS A 18 -7.16 -8.26 -10.70
C HIS A 18 -8.35 -7.72 -9.91
N GLU A 19 -9.07 -8.63 -9.27
CA GLU A 19 -10.21 -8.30 -8.43
C GLU A 19 -9.75 -7.94 -7.02
N ILE A 20 -10.41 -6.91 -6.47
CA ILE A 20 -10.18 -6.41 -5.12
C ILE A 20 -11.38 -6.78 -4.26
N ASP A 21 -11.12 -7.31 -3.07
CA ASP A 21 -12.13 -7.41 -2.01
C ASP A 21 -12.36 -6.00 -1.42
N PRO A 22 -13.54 -5.40 -1.63
CA PRO A 22 -13.83 -4.06 -1.16
C PRO A 22 -13.85 -3.97 0.38
N GLN A 23 -14.25 -5.04 1.08
CA GLN A 23 -14.28 -5.04 2.55
C GLN A 23 -12.85 -5.07 3.10
N ALA A 24 -12.00 -5.93 2.55
CA ALA A 24 -10.59 -5.99 2.96
C ALA A 24 -9.85 -4.67 2.65
N LEU A 25 -10.19 -3.99 1.54
CA LEU A 25 -9.63 -2.68 1.22
C LEU A 25 -10.03 -1.61 2.25
N GLU A 26 -11.29 -1.58 2.66
CA GLU A 26 -11.74 -0.64 3.70
C GLU A 26 -11.09 -0.92 5.05
N ASP A 27 -10.91 -2.20 5.41
CA ASP A 27 -10.19 -2.60 6.63
C ASP A 27 -8.71 -2.14 6.58
N LEU A 28 -8.05 -2.27 5.43
CA LEU A 28 -6.69 -1.78 5.22
C LEU A 28 -6.60 -0.26 5.37
N LYS A 29 -7.52 0.49 4.74
CA LYS A 29 -7.60 1.96 4.86
C LYS A 29 -7.81 2.40 6.30
N ALA A 30 -8.77 1.79 6.98
CA ALA A 30 -9.09 2.11 8.37
C ALA A 30 -7.89 1.85 9.28
N HIS A 31 -7.21 0.72 9.11
CA HIS A 31 -6.02 0.38 9.90
C HIS A 31 -4.86 1.34 9.62
N ALA A 32 -4.53 1.59 8.35
CA ALA A 32 -3.47 2.52 7.97
C ALA A 32 -3.71 3.94 8.48
N SER A 33 -4.96 4.41 8.43
CA SER A 33 -5.36 5.71 8.97
C SER A 33 -5.24 5.74 10.49
N ALA A 34 -5.74 4.72 11.20
CA ALA A 34 -5.73 4.68 12.66
C ALA A 34 -4.33 4.55 13.27
N GLN A 35 -3.46 3.72 12.66
CA GLN A 35 -2.11 3.47 13.19
C GLN A 35 -1.09 4.53 12.76
N TYR A 36 -1.22 5.06 11.55
CA TYR A 36 -0.17 5.86 10.92
C TYR A 36 -0.64 7.21 10.41
N GLY A 37 -1.94 7.54 10.51
CA GLY A 37 -2.52 8.71 9.86
C GLY A 37 -2.44 8.62 8.33
N ALA A 38 -2.26 7.42 7.78
CA ALA A 38 -1.94 7.21 6.38
C ALA A 38 -3.18 7.05 5.51
N SER A 39 -3.06 7.52 4.27
CA SER A 39 -4.02 7.22 3.20
C SER A 39 -3.55 6.01 2.39
N VAL A 40 -4.49 5.28 1.79
CA VAL A 40 -4.20 4.16 0.88
C VAL A 40 -4.76 4.48 -0.51
N LEU A 41 -3.90 4.46 -1.53
CA LEU A 41 -4.29 4.64 -2.92
C LEU A 41 -4.04 3.36 -3.69
N ILE A 42 -5.10 2.83 -4.29
CA ILE A 42 -5.00 1.79 -5.32
C ILE A 42 -4.83 2.49 -6.66
N ASN A 43 -3.71 2.23 -7.31
CA ASN A 43 -3.43 2.75 -8.65
C ASN A 43 -3.49 1.59 -9.66
N PRO A 44 -4.56 1.48 -10.46
CA PRO A 44 -4.64 0.49 -11.52
C PRO A 44 -3.58 0.81 -12.59
N ARG A 45 -2.60 -0.07 -12.76
CA ARG A 45 -1.52 0.10 -13.72
C ARG A 45 -2.06 0.03 -15.15
N GLN A 46 -1.81 1.09 -15.92
CA GLN A 46 -2.04 1.14 -17.38
C GLN A 46 -0.75 0.91 -18.18
N THR A 47 0.42 0.97 -17.54
CA THR A 47 1.73 0.83 -18.20
C THR A 47 2.66 -0.14 -17.46
N PRO A 48 3.55 -0.89 -18.16
CA PRO A 48 4.30 -2.01 -17.59
C PRO A 48 5.53 -1.63 -16.75
N LEU A 49 5.72 -0.36 -16.40
CA LEU A 49 6.97 0.10 -15.79
C LEU A 49 6.81 0.40 -14.29
N ALA A 50 7.76 -0.16 -13.54
CA ALA A 50 7.99 -0.12 -12.10
C ALA A 50 7.27 -1.18 -11.25
N SER A 51 8.10 -1.83 -10.43
CA SER A 51 7.86 -2.79 -9.35
C SER A 51 6.39 -2.94 -8.92
N SER A 52 5.92 -4.19 -8.84
CA SER A 52 4.61 -4.54 -8.25
C SER A 52 4.50 -4.32 -6.75
N ARG A 53 5.59 -3.92 -6.10
CA ARG A 53 5.60 -3.76 -4.64
C ARG A 53 4.83 -2.49 -4.24
N PRO A 54 4.09 -2.55 -3.13
CA PRO A 54 3.55 -1.37 -2.48
C PRO A 54 4.65 -0.35 -2.18
N VAL A 55 4.34 0.92 -2.33
CA VAL A 55 5.26 2.03 -2.09
C VAL A 55 4.76 2.86 -0.91
N ILE A 56 5.63 3.05 0.07
CA ILE A 56 5.42 3.93 1.22
C ILE A 56 5.96 5.32 0.85
N LEU A 57 5.09 6.33 0.89
CA LEU A 57 5.40 7.73 0.61
C LEU A 57 5.08 8.61 1.83
N GLY A 58 5.77 9.75 1.97
CA GLY A 58 5.53 10.71 3.04
C GLY A 58 6.11 10.31 4.39
N HIS A 59 5.68 10.99 5.46
CA HIS A 59 6.19 10.80 6.81
C HIS A 59 5.28 9.89 7.66
N TRP A 60 5.79 8.72 8.03
CA TRP A 60 5.07 7.69 8.80
C TRP A 60 5.41 7.73 10.30
N GLY A 61 5.66 8.93 10.81
CA GLY A 61 6.10 9.14 12.19
C GLY A 61 7.52 8.62 12.43
N HIS A 62 7.73 8.04 13.61
CA HIS A 62 9.02 7.45 14.02
C HIS A 62 9.20 5.98 13.60
N THR A 63 8.22 5.42 12.90
CA THR A 63 8.24 4.01 12.48
C THR A 63 9.09 3.83 11.24
N LEU A 64 9.99 2.85 11.25
CA LEU A 64 10.81 2.54 10.09
C LEU A 64 9.94 1.97 8.95
N PRO A 65 10.18 2.33 7.67
CA PRO A 65 9.38 1.83 6.55
C PRO A 65 9.25 0.31 6.49
N ALA A 66 10.29 -0.43 6.86
CA ALA A 66 10.25 -1.90 6.92
C ALA A 66 9.27 -2.45 7.97
N GLN A 67 9.12 -1.77 9.11
CA GLN A 67 8.17 -2.17 10.15
C GLN A 67 6.73 -1.84 9.74
N VAL A 68 6.52 -0.70 9.09
CA VAL A 68 5.24 -0.35 8.48
C VAL A 68 4.85 -1.41 7.45
N MET A 69 5.77 -1.79 6.54
CA MET A 69 5.49 -2.85 5.56
C MET A 69 5.19 -4.19 6.23
N ALA A 70 5.94 -4.60 7.25
CA ALA A 70 5.69 -5.86 7.95
C ALA A 70 4.31 -5.94 8.61
N ASP A 71 3.75 -4.80 9.06
CA ASP A 71 2.38 -4.73 9.59
C ASP A 71 1.32 -4.69 8.48
N LEU A 72 1.58 -3.95 7.40
CA LEU A 72 0.60 -3.74 6.33
C LEU A 72 0.56 -4.88 5.31
N GLU A 73 1.66 -5.59 5.07
CA GLU A 73 1.77 -6.64 4.06
C GLU A 73 0.72 -7.75 4.20
N PRO A 74 0.49 -8.37 5.38
CA PRO A 74 -0.57 -9.37 5.54
C PRO A 74 -1.99 -8.82 5.28
N ARG A 75 -2.18 -7.51 5.41
CA ARG A 75 -3.48 -6.85 5.14
C ARG A 75 -3.62 -6.53 3.66
N ILE A 76 -2.54 -6.09 3.01
CA ILE A 76 -2.47 -5.90 1.56
C ILE A 76 -2.77 -7.21 0.86
N GLU A 77 -2.20 -8.32 1.31
CA GLU A 77 -2.45 -9.65 0.75
C GLU A 77 -3.94 -10.01 0.75
N ARG A 78 -4.66 -9.67 1.82
CA ARG A 78 -6.12 -9.95 1.94
C ARG A 78 -6.99 -9.09 1.02
N VAL A 79 -6.47 -7.98 0.50
CA VAL A 79 -7.21 -7.11 -0.43
C VAL A 79 -7.41 -7.78 -1.78
N PHE A 80 -6.56 -8.74 -2.16
CA PHE A 80 -6.56 -9.32 -3.49
C PHE A 80 -6.93 -10.79 -3.45
N PHE A 81 -7.81 -11.20 -4.38
CA PHE A 81 -8.21 -12.61 -4.52
C PHE A 81 -7.08 -13.50 -5.09
N ASN A 82 -6.10 -12.89 -5.77
CA ASN A 82 -4.86 -13.52 -6.23
C ASN A 82 -3.68 -12.57 -5.99
N LEU A 83 -2.51 -13.16 -5.70
CA LEU A 83 -1.25 -12.46 -5.46
C LEU A 83 -0.17 -12.81 -6.49
N ASP A 84 -0.54 -13.43 -7.61
CA ASP A 84 0.41 -13.90 -8.63
C ASP A 84 1.23 -12.73 -9.19
N TRP A 85 0.64 -11.53 -9.23
CA TRP A 85 1.30 -10.30 -9.64
C TRP A 85 2.23 -9.67 -8.59
N LEU A 86 2.12 -10.08 -7.33
CA LEU A 86 2.97 -9.62 -6.23
C LEU A 86 4.24 -10.47 -6.10
N ALA A 87 4.17 -11.73 -6.55
CA ALA A 87 5.25 -12.74 -6.42
C ALA A 87 6.40 -12.57 -7.42
N ASP A 88 6.21 -11.87 -8.54
CA ASP A 88 7.27 -11.60 -9.52
C ASP A 88 8.23 -10.53 -8.97
N VAL A 89 9.23 -10.94 -8.17
CA VAL A 89 10.67 -10.57 -8.18
C VAL A 89 11.33 -11.31 -7.01
N ILE A 90 11.84 -12.51 -7.25
CA ILE A 90 13.03 -13.07 -6.57
C ILE A 90 14.15 -13.12 -7.61
#